data_AF-A0A355Q5W7-F1
#
_entry.id   AF-A0A355Q5W7-F1
#
_cell.length_a   1.000
_cell.length_b   1.000
_cell.length_c   1.000
_cell.angle_alpha   90.00
_cell.angle_beta   90.00
_cell.angle_gamma   90.00
#
_symmetry.space_group_name_H-M   'P 1'
#
loop_
_entity.id
_entity.type
_entity.pdbx_description
1 polymer ?
#
loop_
_entity_poly.entity_id
_entity_poly.type
_entity_poly.pdbx_seq_one_letter_code
_entity_poly.pdbx_strand_id
1 'polypeptide(L)'
;MPNIQLSGGQQRLFLLLGGLFLLAGMKEWFAWQEWHWGFLFLLISLLGLPHGALDHQVGRSWLEPMQGRIWPFSFGFFYLGLLGLVLVCWIQWPAMLLSLFLLLSVLHFGQEDTAALDLGERLYWTHVAFRGLLPLCAPAFFATETTGQLLAPLLLQPELAEHAQGIAIFGATLFAPLCLLGVLIYARWWQIGGPLGKIIEQITESILIILCFVLLSPLEGFVLYFCLHHSLRHSQEMAQWLFPNESKPLRQFWKQARPLSLAAMVMALFAWIWLPNRALEWGGLQVIFIGLAALTLPHVVLHWLVFDLRRPLPVFSTPEREFSWNHISR
;
A
#
# COMPACT_ATOMS: atom_id res chain seq x y z
N MET A 1 23.26 25.41 -14.09
CA MET A 1 21.83 25.07 -13.97
C MET A 1 21.49 25.04 -12.49
N PRO A 2 20.48 25.79 -12.01
CA PRO A 2 20.09 25.71 -10.60
C PRO A 2 19.65 24.28 -10.29
N ASN A 3 20.19 23.72 -9.21
CA ASN A 3 19.85 22.38 -8.75
C ASN A 3 18.45 22.46 -8.12
N ILE A 4 17.40 22.32 -8.94
CA ILE A 4 16.01 22.33 -8.47
C ILE A 4 15.80 21.05 -7.68
N GLN A 5 15.91 21.12 -6.36
CA GLN A 5 15.51 20.03 -5.48
C GLN A 5 13.99 19.98 -5.43
N LEU A 6 13.41 19.01 -6.13
CA LEU A 6 11.98 18.72 -6.08
C LEU A 6 11.58 18.30 -4.67
N SER A 7 10.43 18.79 -4.19
CA SER A 7 9.85 18.31 -2.93
C SER A 7 9.48 16.82 -3.05
N GLY A 8 9.34 16.12 -1.91
CA GLY A 8 8.97 14.70 -1.92
C GLY A 8 7.68 14.43 -2.72
N GLY A 9 6.69 15.33 -2.63
CA GLY A 9 5.46 15.25 -3.42
C GLY A 9 5.67 15.44 -4.91
N GLN A 10 6.49 16.41 -5.31
CA GLN A 10 6.83 16.59 -6.72
C GLN A 10 7.55 15.38 -7.30
N GLN A 11 8.49 14.77 -6.56
CA GLN A 11 9.16 13.55 -7.00
C GLN A 11 8.17 12.41 -7.25
N ARG A 12 7.18 12.21 -6.37
CA ARG A 12 6.13 11.20 -6.56
C ARG A 12 5.28 11.48 -7.79
N LEU A 13 4.85 12.72 -7.98
CA LEU A 13 4.09 13.14 -9.17
C LEU A 13 4.87 12.82 -10.46
N PHE A 14 6.17 13.14 -10.49
CA PHE A 14 7.03 12.83 -11.64
C PHE A 14 7.17 11.32 -11.88
N LEU A 15 7.30 10.52 -10.82
CA LEU A 15 7.41 9.07 -10.95
C LEU A 15 6.11 8.43 -11.43
N LEU A 16 4.96 8.86 -10.90
CA LEU A 16 3.65 8.42 -11.37
C LEU A 16 3.41 8.81 -12.83
N LEU A 17 3.64 10.07 -13.19
CA LEU A 17 3.53 10.54 -14.57
C LEU A 17 4.46 9.80 -15.53
N GLY A 18 5.72 9.63 -15.13
CA GLY A 18 6.72 8.91 -15.93
C GLY A 18 6.37 7.43 -16.09
N GLY A 19 5.93 6.76 -15.02
CA GLY A 19 5.48 5.38 -15.05
C GLY A 19 4.24 5.18 -15.91
N LEU A 20 3.27 6.09 -15.82
CA LEU A 20 2.07 6.10 -16.66
C LEU A 20 2.42 6.24 -18.13
N PHE A 21 3.27 7.20 -18.48
CA PHE A 21 3.70 7.41 -19.86
C PHE A 21 4.51 6.23 -20.41
N LEU A 22 5.40 5.67 -19.59
CA LEU A 22 6.16 4.46 -19.95
C LEU A 22 5.23 3.29 -20.24
N LEU A 23 4.30 2.97 -19.34
CA LEU A 23 3.39 1.83 -19.55
C LEU A 23 2.44 2.05 -20.72
N ALA A 24 1.85 3.25 -20.83
CA ALA A 24 0.97 3.58 -21.95
C ALA A 24 1.72 3.51 -23.28
N GLY A 25 2.95 4.04 -23.35
CA GLY A 25 3.80 3.96 -24.54
C GLY A 25 4.29 2.55 -24.85
N MET A 26 4.63 1.74 -23.84
CA MET A 26 5.03 0.34 -24.07
C MET A 26 3.89 -0.49 -24.68
N LYS A 27 2.63 -0.17 -24.31
CA LYS A 27 1.44 -0.86 -24.83
C LYS A 27 1.22 -0.66 -26.33
N GLU A 28 1.54 0.51 -26.88
CA GLU A 28 1.36 0.74 -28.34
C GLU A 28 2.62 0.43 -29.17
N TRP A 29 3.82 0.39 -28.59
CA TRP A 29 5.08 0.23 -29.35
C TRP A 29 5.78 -1.13 -29.20
N PHE A 30 5.55 -1.89 -28.12
CA PHE A 30 6.20 -3.17 -27.88
C PHE A 30 5.22 -4.34 -27.97
N ALA A 31 5.73 -5.55 -28.17
CA ALA A 31 5.00 -6.82 -27.97
C ALA A 31 4.65 -7.03 -26.49
N TRP A 32 3.92 -6.05 -25.92
CA TRP A 32 3.61 -5.90 -24.52
C TRP A 32 2.99 -7.17 -23.96
N GLN A 33 2.13 -7.85 -24.73
CA GLN A 33 1.50 -9.10 -24.35
C GLN A 33 2.48 -10.20 -23.90
N GLU A 34 3.68 -10.30 -24.46
CA GLU A 34 4.63 -11.38 -24.10
C GLU A 34 5.40 -11.09 -22.80
N TRP A 35 5.64 -9.81 -22.48
CA TRP A 35 6.49 -9.41 -21.35
C TRP A 35 5.71 -8.77 -20.19
N HIS A 36 4.43 -8.48 -20.40
CA HIS A 36 3.56 -7.75 -19.48
C HIS A 36 3.61 -8.32 -18.06
N TRP A 37 3.33 -9.63 -17.89
CA TRP A 37 3.31 -10.28 -16.57
C TRP A 37 4.68 -10.26 -15.88
N GLY A 38 5.75 -10.51 -16.63
CA GLY A 38 7.11 -10.48 -16.09
C GLY A 38 7.53 -9.09 -15.62
N PHE A 39 7.13 -8.04 -16.36
CA PHE A 39 7.39 -6.66 -15.98
C PHE A 39 6.64 -6.25 -14.72
N LEU A 40 5.34 -6.55 -14.62
CA LEU A 40 4.56 -6.26 -13.41
C LEU A 40 5.11 -6.99 -12.19
N PHE A 41 5.47 -8.27 -12.35
CA PHE A 41 6.09 -9.05 -11.28
C PHE A 41 7.42 -8.44 -10.83
N LEU A 42 8.24 -7.96 -11.77
CA LEU A 42 9.50 -7.29 -11.47
C LEU A 42 9.27 -6.00 -10.67
N LEU A 43 8.29 -5.17 -11.07
CA LEU A 43 7.94 -3.96 -10.33
C LEU A 43 7.49 -4.27 -8.90
N ILE A 44 6.57 -5.22 -8.72
CA ILE A 44 6.11 -5.65 -7.40
C ILE A 44 7.29 -6.19 -6.59
N SER A 45 8.17 -6.98 -7.19
CA SER A 45 9.30 -7.60 -6.48
C SER A 45 10.34 -6.57 -6.05
N LEU A 46 10.65 -5.61 -6.90
CA LEU A 46 11.69 -4.61 -6.66
C LEU A 46 11.21 -3.43 -5.81
N LEU A 47 9.95 -3.04 -5.95
CA LEU A 47 9.42 -1.84 -5.30
C LEU A 47 8.34 -2.16 -4.28
N GLY A 48 7.42 -3.08 -4.60
CA GLY A 48 6.32 -3.46 -3.72
C GLY A 48 6.72 -4.31 -2.50
N LEU A 49 7.43 -5.43 -2.69
CA LEU A 49 7.82 -6.33 -1.60
C LEU A 49 8.70 -5.66 -0.54
N PRO A 50 9.60 -4.72 -0.89
CA PRO A 50 10.38 -3.99 0.11
C PRO A 50 9.54 -3.14 1.07
N HIS A 51 8.28 -2.82 0.76
CA HIS A 51 7.34 -2.08 1.62
C HIS A 51 7.37 -2.56 3.07
N GLY A 52 7.07 -3.84 3.31
CA GLY A 52 7.06 -4.45 4.65
C GLY A 52 8.35 -5.20 5.01
N ALA A 53 9.41 -5.10 4.19
CA ALA A 53 10.61 -5.92 4.40
C ALA A 53 11.38 -5.55 5.68
N LEU A 54 11.20 -4.33 6.21
CA LEU A 54 11.84 -3.88 7.44
C LEU A 54 10.92 -3.90 8.67
N ASP A 55 9.77 -4.59 8.60
CA ASP A 55 8.86 -4.76 9.74
C ASP A 55 9.56 -5.31 10.98
N HIS A 56 10.55 -6.19 10.80
CA HIS A 56 11.35 -6.70 11.91
C HIS A 56 12.12 -5.61 12.67
N GLN A 57 12.47 -4.48 12.05
CA GLN A 57 13.08 -3.33 12.72
C GLN A 57 12.04 -2.53 13.52
N VAL A 58 10.81 -2.41 12.99
CA VAL A 58 9.68 -1.83 13.72
C VAL A 58 9.37 -2.69 14.96
N GLY A 59 9.26 -4.02 14.77
CA GLY A 59 9.07 -4.98 15.84
C GLY A 59 10.21 -5.00 16.85
N ARG A 60 11.46 -4.85 16.39
CA ARG A 60 12.63 -4.69 17.27
C ARG A 60 12.48 -3.52 18.23
N SER A 61 12.05 -2.36 17.74
CA SER A 61 11.86 -1.16 18.57
C SER A 61 10.85 -1.34 19.71
N TRP A 62 9.94 -2.31 19.56
CA TRP A 62 8.94 -2.68 20.55
C TRP A 62 9.41 -3.84 21.46
N LEU A 63 9.91 -4.92 20.86
CA LEU A 63 10.15 -6.19 21.56
C LEU A 63 11.53 -6.27 22.21
N GLU A 64 12.58 -5.68 21.60
CA GLU A 64 13.94 -5.74 22.15
C GLU A 64 14.05 -5.10 23.55
N PRO A 65 13.45 -3.93 23.83
CA PRO A 65 13.47 -3.35 25.18
C PRO A 65 12.79 -4.22 26.23
N MET A 66 11.80 -5.03 25.84
CA MET A 66 11.01 -5.85 26.76
C MET A 66 11.59 -7.26 26.95
N GLN A 67 12.22 -7.82 25.93
CA GLN A 67 12.59 -9.25 25.85
C GLN A 67 14.09 -9.49 25.61
N GLY A 68 14.88 -8.43 25.46
CA GLY A 68 16.32 -8.53 25.19
C GLY A 68 16.57 -9.41 23.96
N ARG A 69 17.57 -10.30 24.03
CA ARG A 69 18.02 -11.13 22.89
C ARG A 69 16.97 -12.11 22.33
N ILE A 70 15.86 -12.34 23.03
CA ILE A 70 14.81 -13.29 22.60
C ILE A 70 13.84 -12.64 21.60
N TRP A 71 13.84 -11.31 21.48
CA TRP A 71 12.93 -10.55 20.63
C TRP A 71 12.76 -11.09 19.19
N PRO A 72 13.81 -11.58 18.48
CA PRO A 72 13.64 -12.04 17.11
C PRO A 72 12.72 -13.26 17.00
N PHE A 73 12.76 -14.16 18.01
CA PHE A 73 11.91 -15.35 18.03
C PHE A 73 10.45 -14.98 18.29
N SER A 74 10.20 -14.07 19.23
CA SER A 74 8.85 -13.56 19.50
C SER A 74 8.28 -12.82 18.28
N PHE A 75 9.09 -11.99 17.62
CA PHE A 75 8.71 -11.33 16.38
C PHE A 75 8.36 -12.36 15.30
N GLY A 76 9.23 -13.34 15.07
CA GLY A 76 9.02 -14.39 14.08
C GLY A 76 7.76 -15.20 14.35
N PHE A 77 7.52 -15.61 15.61
CA PHE A 77 6.30 -16.33 16.00
C PHE A 77 5.04 -15.49 15.78
N PHE A 78 5.06 -14.22 16.18
CA PHE A 78 3.94 -13.31 15.97
C PHE A 78 3.66 -13.09 14.47
N TYR A 79 4.68 -12.73 13.70
CA TYR A 79 4.55 -12.35 12.30
C TYR A 79 4.16 -13.56 11.43
N LEU A 80 4.86 -14.69 11.58
CA LEU A 80 4.55 -15.92 10.83
C LEU A 80 3.24 -16.56 11.31
N GLY A 81 2.90 -16.42 12.59
CA GLY A 81 1.61 -16.88 13.14
C GLY A 81 0.43 -16.13 12.52
N LEU A 82 0.51 -14.80 12.43
CA LEU A 82 -0.50 -13.99 11.75
C LEU A 82 -0.56 -14.29 10.25
N LEU A 83 0.59 -14.43 9.59
CA LEU A 83 0.65 -14.81 8.17
C LEU A 83 -0.06 -16.16 7.94
N GLY A 84 0.29 -17.18 8.73
CA GLY A 84 -0.34 -18.50 8.65
C GLY A 84 -1.84 -18.46 8.95
N LEU A 85 -2.27 -17.65 9.92
CA LEU A 85 -3.68 -17.43 10.23
C LEU A 85 -4.43 -16.85 9.03
N VAL A 86 -3.88 -15.84 8.36
CA VAL A 86 -4.48 -15.27 7.14
C VAL A 86 -4.65 -16.35 6.07
N LEU A 87 -3.61 -17.14 5.80
CA LEU A 87 -3.67 -18.18 4.78
C LEU A 87 -4.73 -19.25 5.09
N VAL A 88 -4.79 -19.73 6.34
CA VAL A 88 -5.81 -20.70 6.76
C VAL A 88 -7.21 -20.09 6.63
N CYS A 89 -7.41 -18.87 7.13
CA CYS A 89 -8.69 -18.18 7.03
C CYS A 89 -9.10 -17.89 5.57
N TRP A 90 -8.15 -17.59 4.69
CA TRP A 90 -8.41 -17.33 3.28
C TRP A 90 -8.90 -18.58 2.55
N ILE A 91 -8.33 -19.75 2.88
CA ILE A 91 -8.79 -21.02 2.31
C ILE A 91 -10.21 -21.36 2.79
N GLN A 92 -10.50 -21.12 4.07
CA GLN A 92 -11.79 -21.50 4.67
C GLN A 92 -12.92 -20.52 4.37
N TRP A 93 -12.65 -19.21 4.34
CA TRP A 93 -13.65 -18.16 4.14
C TRP A 93 -13.19 -17.09 3.14
N PRO A 94 -12.87 -17.46 1.89
CA PRO A 94 -12.21 -16.58 0.92
C PRO A 94 -13.01 -15.30 0.61
N ALA A 95 -14.34 -15.37 0.49
CA ALA A 95 -15.18 -14.20 0.24
C ALA A 95 -15.15 -13.18 1.39
N MET A 96 -15.22 -13.66 2.63
CA MET A 96 -15.13 -12.81 3.82
C MET A 96 -13.75 -12.19 3.91
N LEU A 97 -12.69 -12.98 3.71
CA LEU A 97 -11.31 -12.49 3.81
C LEU A 97 -10.95 -11.52 2.69
N LEU A 98 -11.43 -11.74 1.47
CA LEU A 98 -11.28 -10.78 0.38
C LEU A 98 -11.95 -9.45 0.72
N SER A 99 -13.19 -9.48 1.21
CA SER A 99 -13.92 -8.28 1.62
C SER A 99 -13.20 -7.52 2.74
N LEU A 100 -12.74 -8.24 3.77
CA LEU A 100 -11.97 -7.67 4.87
C LEU A 100 -10.62 -7.10 4.41
N PHE A 101 -9.93 -7.79 3.49
CA PHE A 101 -8.68 -7.33 2.91
C PHE A 101 -8.86 -6.03 2.13
N LEU A 102 -9.91 -5.90 1.34
CA LEU A 102 -10.23 -4.66 0.63
C LEU A 102 -10.54 -3.52 1.63
N LEU A 103 -11.34 -3.78 2.67
CA LEU A 103 -11.61 -2.80 3.72
C LEU A 103 -10.36 -2.36 4.48
N LEU A 104 -9.49 -3.32 4.83
CA LEU A 104 -8.20 -3.04 5.47
C LEU A 104 -7.30 -2.21 4.55
N SER A 105 -7.29 -2.52 3.25
CA SER A 105 -6.53 -1.78 2.24
C SER A 105 -6.99 -0.33 2.12
N VAL A 106 -8.30 -0.05 2.21
CA VAL A 106 -8.81 1.33 2.25
C VAL A 106 -8.21 2.10 3.41
N LEU A 107 -8.24 1.53 4.62
CA LEU A 107 -7.69 2.20 5.80
C LEU A 107 -6.18 2.39 5.68
N HIS A 108 -5.44 1.34 5.33
CA HIS A 108 -3.99 1.34 5.21
C HIS A 108 -3.50 2.37 4.18
N PHE A 109 -4.00 2.28 2.94
CA PHE A 109 -3.64 3.21 1.87
C PHE A 109 -4.06 4.64 2.22
N GLY A 110 -5.28 4.81 2.74
CA GLY A 110 -5.80 6.12 3.11
C GLY A 110 -5.00 6.81 4.21
N GLN A 111 -4.62 6.08 5.27
CA GLN A 111 -3.86 6.61 6.39
C GLN A 111 -2.46 7.03 5.96
N GLU A 112 -1.73 6.16 5.27
CA GLU A 112 -0.38 6.49 4.79
C GLU A 112 -0.42 7.66 3.80
N ASP A 113 -1.41 7.71 2.90
CA ASP A 113 -1.54 8.82 1.96
C ASP A 113 -1.87 10.16 2.63
N THR A 114 -2.60 10.12 3.73
CA THR A 114 -3.06 11.32 4.46
C THR A 114 -2.10 11.76 5.56
N ALA A 115 -1.21 10.89 6.04
CA ALA A 115 -0.42 11.08 7.26
C ALA A 115 0.38 12.40 7.33
N ALA A 116 0.90 12.87 6.20
CA ALA A 116 1.70 14.09 6.14
C ALA A 116 0.88 15.40 6.06
N LEU A 117 -0.45 15.32 6.05
CA LEU A 117 -1.34 16.46 5.89
C LEU A 117 -1.82 16.97 7.25
N ASP A 118 -1.72 18.28 7.46
CA ASP A 118 -2.28 18.95 8.63
C ASP A 118 -3.78 19.19 8.42
N LEU A 119 -4.59 18.22 8.85
CA LEU A 119 -6.04 18.22 8.74
C LEU A 119 -6.65 18.03 10.13
N GLY A 120 -7.72 18.77 10.44
CA GLY A 120 -8.52 18.49 11.64
C GLY A 120 -9.13 17.09 11.60
N GLU A 121 -9.31 16.45 12.76
CA GLU A 121 -9.67 15.03 12.93
C GLU A 121 -10.76 14.52 11.96
N ARG A 122 -11.90 15.22 11.87
CA ARG A 122 -13.00 14.82 10.98
C ARG A 122 -12.60 14.84 9.50
N LEU A 123 -11.87 15.87 9.08
CA LEU A 123 -11.43 16.02 7.70
C LEU A 123 -10.31 15.02 7.37
N TYR A 124 -9.45 14.72 8.34
CA TYR A 124 -8.43 13.68 8.25
C TYR A 124 -9.06 12.32 7.91
N TRP A 125 -9.99 11.82 8.73
CA TRP A 125 -10.62 10.51 8.49
C TRP A 125 -11.46 10.47 7.22
N THR A 126 -12.10 11.58 6.85
CA THR A 126 -12.83 11.68 5.57
C THR A 126 -11.86 11.63 4.38
N HIS A 127 -10.69 12.27 4.48
CA HIS A 127 -9.63 12.21 3.45
C HIS A 127 -8.99 10.81 3.39
N VAL A 128 -8.76 10.15 4.52
CA VAL A 128 -8.31 8.74 4.60
C VAL A 128 -9.27 7.84 3.81
N ALA A 129 -10.57 7.92 4.08
CA ALA A 129 -11.56 7.14 3.35
C ALA A 129 -11.54 7.45 1.85
N PHE A 130 -11.45 8.74 1.48
CA PHE A 130 -11.39 9.16 0.08
C PHE A 130 -10.17 8.58 -0.65
N ARG A 131 -8.98 8.75 -0.09
CA ARG A 131 -7.72 8.28 -0.69
C ARG A 131 -7.64 6.77 -0.75
N GLY A 132 -8.11 6.08 0.29
CA GLY A 132 -8.12 4.63 0.35
C GLY A 132 -9.11 3.96 -0.61
N LEU A 133 -10.27 4.58 -0.83
CA LEU A 133 -11.28 4.07 -1.76
C LEU A 133 -10.90 4.31 -3.23
N LEU A 134 -10.11 5.35 -3.52
CA LEU A 134 -9.75 5.72 -4.89
C LEU A 134 -9.14 4.56 -5.71
N PRO A 135 -8.09 3.84 -5.24
CA PRO A 135 -7.49 2.73 -5.99
C PRO A 135 -8.38 1.47 -6.08
N LEU A 136 -9.51 1.41 -5.37
CA LEU A 136 -10.46 0.30 -5.44
C LEU A 136 -11.66 0.65 -6.34
N CYS A 137 -12.23 1.84 -6.16
CA CYS A 137 -13.42 2.29 -6.89
C CYS A 137 -13.09 2.72 -8.34
N ALA A 138 -11.91 3.29 -8.60
CA ALA A 138 -11.54 3.71 -9.95
C ALA A 138 -11.46 2.53 -10.94
N PRO A 139 -10.68 1.45 -10.69
CA PRO A 139 -10.67 0.30 -11.61
C PRO A 139 -12.05 -0.36 -11.72
N ALA A 140 -12.78 -0.44 -10.61
CA ALA A 140 -14.14 -0.97 -10.58
C ALA A 140 -15.10 -0.16 -11.48
N PHE A 141 -14.94 1.16 -11.58
CA PHE A 141 -15.76 2.01 -12.44
C PHE A 141 -15.35 1.96 -13.92
N PHE A 142 -14.05 2.09 -14.23
CA PHE A 142 -13.59 2.15 -15.62
C PHE A 142 -13.50 0.79 -16.31
N ALA A 143 -13.38 -0.29 -15.54
CA ALA A 143 -13.28 -1.66 -16.06
C ALA A 143 -13.94 -2.66 -15.09
N THR A 144 -15.24 -2.51 -14.86
CA THR A 144 -16.01 -3.32 -13.89
C THR A 144 -15.87 -4.82 -14.13
N GLU A 145 -16.05 -5.28 -15.37
CA GLU A 145 -15.95 -6.70 -15.72
C GLU A 145 -14.53 -7.24 -15.50
N THR A 146 -13.52 -6.56 -16.01
CA THR A 146 -12.11 -6.96 -15.82
C THR A 146 -11.73 -6.96 -14.34
N THR A 147 -12.23 -6.01 -13.55
CA THR A 147 -12.00 -5.99 -12.09
C THR A 147 -12.62 -7.20 -11.41
N GLY A 148 -13.86 -7.56 -11.75
CA GLY A 148 -14.49 -8.78 -11.24
C GLY A 148 -13.73 -10.05 -11.63
N GLN A 149 -13.25 -10.13 -12.88
CA GLN A 149 -12.41 -11.23 -13.37
C GLN A 149 -11.06 -11.36 -12.63
N LEU A 150 -10.48 -10.24 -12.18
CA LEU A 150 -9.25 -10.26 -11.37
C LEU A 150 -9.50 -10.70 -9.92
N LEU A 151 -10.67 -10.39 -9.38
CA LEU A 151 -11.04 -10.77 -8.01
C LEU A 151 -11.50 -12.22 -7.88
N ALA A 152 -12.16 -12.77 -8.91
CA ALA A 152 -12.74 -14.12 -8.87
C ALA A 152 -11.73 -15.24 -8.51
N PRO A 153 -10.50 -15.28 -9.04
CA PRO A 153 -9.50 -16.30 -8.72
C PRO A 153 -9.08 -16.28 -7.25
N LEU A 154 -9.18 -15.12 -6.59
CA LEU A 154 -8.84 -14.95 -5.18
C LEU A 154 -9.86 -15.65 -4.27
N LEU A 155 -11.03 -15.99 -4.81
CA LEU A 155 -12.08 -16.67 -4.05
C LEU A 155 -11.88 -18.18 -3.94
N LEU A 156 -10.93 -18.76 -4.70
CA LEU A 156 -10.56 -20.18 -4.71
C LEU A 156 -11.71 -21.16 -5.04
N GLN A 157 -12.93 -20.66 -5.24
CA GLN A 157 -14.17 -21.40 -5.44
C GLN A 157 -14.90 -20.77 -6.63
N PRO A 158 -15.03 -21.47 -7.77
CA PRO A 158 -15.68 -20.94 -8.97
C PRO A 158 -17.13 -20.48 -8.73
N GLU A 159 -17.84 -21.09 -7.78
CA GLU A 159 -19.22 -20.76 -7.43
C GLU A 159 -19.36 -19.35 -6.85
N LEU A 160 -18.28 -18.78 -6.32
CA LEU A 160 -18.26 -17.44 -5.76
C LEU A 160 -17.90 -16.36 -6.80
N ALA A 161 -17.77 -16.68 -8.08
CA ALA A 161 -17.43 -15.71 -9.12
C ALA A 161 -18.42 -14.52 -9.17
N GLU A 162 -19.72 -14.76 -8.94
CA GLU A 162 -20.73 -13.69 -8.87
C GLU A 162 -20.47 -12.74 -7.69
N HIS A 163 -19.90 -13.23 -6.58
CA HIS A 163 -19.53 -12.39 -5.45
C HIS A 163 -18.41 -11.41 -5.82
N ALA A 164 -17.38 -11.88 -6.55
CA ALA A 164 -16.33 -11.01 -7.07
C ALA A 164 -16.88 -9.94 -8.02
N GLN A 165 -17.82 -10.31 -8.89
CA GLN A 165 -18.49 -9.36 -9.77
C GLN A 165 -19.35 -8.36 -8.97
N GLY A 166 -20.03 -8.81 -7.92
CA GLY A 166 -20.79 -7.96 -7.01
C GLY A 166 -19.94 -6.92 -6.31
N ILE A 167 -18.73 -7.29 -5.85
CA ILE A 167 -17.75 -6.36 -5.28
C ILE A 167 -17.36 -5.30 -6.31
N ALA A 168 -17.05 -5.70 -7.55
CA ALA A 168 -16.69 -4.76 -8.61
C ALA A 168 -17.84 -3.79 -8.96
N ILE A 169 -19.07 -4.29 -9.07
CA ILE A 169 -20.25 -3.44 -9.31
C ILE A 169 -20.45 -2.45 -8.15
N PHE A 170 -20.33 -2.91 -6.90
CA PHE A 170 -20.43 -2.04 -5.74
C PHE A 170 -19.34 -0.96 -5.73
N GLY A 171 -18.09 -1.30 -6.01
CA GLY A 171 -17.01 -0.31 -6.16
C GLY A 171 -17.30 0.72 -7.26
N ALA A 172 -17.85 0.28 -8.39
CA ALA A 172 -18.23 1.14 -9.50
C ALA A 172 -19.31 2.17 -9.09
N THR A 173 -20.35 1.73 -8.37
CA THR A 173 -21.43 2.65 -7.95
C THR A 173 -20.95 3.70 -6.94
N LEU A 174 -19.90 3.40 -6.17
CA LEU A 174 -19.29 4.33 -5.23
C LEU A 174 -18.38 5.37 -5.89
N PHE A 175 -17.92 5.18 -7.13
CA PHE A 175 -16.90 6.05 -7.72
C PHE A 175 -17.38 7.50 -7.95
N ALA A 176 -18.57 7.68 -8.52
CA ALA A 176 -19.13 9.02 -8.74
C ALA A 176 -19.34 9.82 -7.42
N PRO A 177 -20.00 9.27 -6.38
CA PRO A 177 -20.12 9.98 -5.10
C PRO A 177 -18.75 10.17 -4.42
N LEU A 178 -17.79 9.27 -4.62
CA LEU A 178 -16.41 9.43 -4.13
C LEU A 178 -15.70 10.63 -4.77
N CYS A 179 -15.83 10.83 -6.08
CA CYS A 179 -15.29 12.00 -6.77
C CYS A 179 -15.90 13.31 -6.24
N LEU A 180 -17.22 13.33 -6.02
CA LEU A 180 -17.89 14.47 -5.39
C LEU A 180 -17.35 14.71 -3.97
N LEU A 181 -17.18 13.65 -3.18
CA LEU A 181 -16.59 13.74 -1.84
C LEU A 181 -15.19 14.36 -1.88
N GLY A 182 -14.34 13.96 -2.84
CA GLY A 182 -13.02 14.55 -3.06
C GLY A 182 -13.08 16.06 -3.30
N VAL A 183 -13.98 16.51 -4.18
CA VAL A 183 -14.19 17.96 -4.43
C VAL A 183 -14.60 18.68 -3.15
N LEU A 184 -15.53 18.11 -2.37
CA LEU A 184 -15.99 18.69 -1.11
C LEU A 184 -14.89 18.74 -0.04
N ILE A 185 -14.05 17.70 0.04
CA ILE A 185 -12.90 17.66 0.95
C ILE A 185 -11.92 18.80 0.63
N TYR A 186 -11.53 18.96 -0.63
CA TYR A 186 -10.57 19.98 -1.02
C TYR A 186 -11.14 21.40 -0.92
N ALA A 187 -12.42 21.59 -1.26
CA ALA A 187 -13.11 22.85 -1.03
C ALA A 187 -13.18 23.20 0.47
N ARG A 188 -13.48 22.21 1.32
CA ARG A 188 -13.50 22.40 2.78
C ARG A 188 -12.12 22.72 3.32
N TRP A 189 -11.08 22.01 2.86
CA TRP A 189 -9.70 22.25 3.27
C TRP A 189 -9.25 23.66 2.89
N TRP A 190 -9.60 24.14 1.70
CA TRP A 190 -9.38 25.51 1.28
C TRP A 190 -10.07 26.53 2.19
N GLN A 191 -11.35 26.32 2.50
CA GLN A 191 -12.14 27.22 3.36
C GLN A 191 -11.57 27.37 4.78
N ILE A 192 -10.95 26.32 5.32
CA ILE A 192 -10.34 26.35 6.65
C ILE A 192 -8.88 26.84 6.63
N GLY A 193 -8.41 27.39 5.51
CA GLY A 193 -7.06 27.98 5.40
C GLY A 193 -5.97 27.00 4.97
N GLY A 194 -6.33 25.86 4.36
CA GLY A 194 -5.37 24.90 3.83
C GLY A 194 -4.43 25.51 2.77
N PRO A 195 -3.13 25.17 2.78
CA PRO A 195 -2.18 25.72 1.81
C PRO A 195 -2.54 25.34 0.37
N LEU A 196 -2.76 26.34 -0.50
CA LEU A 196 -3.19 26.12 -1.89
C LEU A 196 -2.29 25.13 -2.64
N GLY A 197 -0.97 25.27 -2.48
CA GLY A 197 0.01 24.40 -3.12
C GLY A 197 -0.15 22.93 -2.72
N LYS A 198 -0.49 22.65 -1.46
CA LYS A 198 -0.73 21.29 -0.97
C LYS A 198 -2.06 20.72 -1.46
N ILE A 199 -3.09 21.55 -1.53
CA ILE A 199 -4.38 21.16 -2.10
C ILE A 199 -4.22 20.80 -3.57
N ILE A 200 -3.51 21.63 -4.36
CA ILE A 200 -3.23 21.36 -5.77
C ILE A 200 -2.40 20.08 -5.93
N GLU A 201 -1.38 19.88 -5.09
CA GLU A 201 -0.58 18.64 -5.06
C GLU A 201 -1.49 17.41 -4.88
N GLN A 202 -2.37 17.43 -3.88
CA GLN A 202 -3.27 16.30 -3.58
C GLN A 202 -4.36 16.07 -4.64
N ILE A 203 -4.91 17.14 -5.23
CA ILE A 203 -5.81 17.03 -6.39
C ILE A 203 -5.07 16.39 -7.56
N THR A 204 -3.86 16.86 -7.85
CA THR A 204 -3.05 16.34 -8.96
C THR A 204 -2.72 14.87 -8.75
N GLU A 205 -2.27 14.49 -7.55
CA GLU A 205 -2.03 13.08 -7.20
C GLU A 205 -3.29 12.23 -7.42
N SER A 206 -4.46 12.70 -6.96
CA SER A 206 -5.73 11.96 -7.11
C SER A 206 -6.13 11.80 -8.59
N ILE A 207 -5.95 12.85 -9.40
CA ILE A 207 -6.21 12.80 -10.85
C ILE A 207 -5.25 11.82 -11.53
N LEU A 208 -3.96 11.80 -11.16
CA LEU A 208 -3.00 10.87 -11.74
C LEU A 208 -3.32 9.41 -11.39
N ILE A 209 -3.78 9.14 -10.16
CA ILE A 209 -4.23 7.81 -9.77
C ILE A 209 -5.43 7.40 -10.63
N ILE A 210 -6.42 8.27 -10.78
CA ILE A 210 -7.58 8.02 -11.67
C ILE A 210 -7.11 7.74 -13.10
N LEU A 211 -6.20 8.56 -13.63
CA LEU A 211 -5.67 8.39 -14.99
C LEU A 211 -4.93 7.06 -15.18
N CYS A 212 -4.27 6.53 -14.15
CA CYS A 212 -3.69 5.18 -14.22
C CYS A 212 -4.76 4.14 -14.55
N PHE A 213 -5.96 4.23 -13.97
CA PHE A 213 -7.04 3.29 -14.21
C PHE A 213 -7.90 3.60 -15.45
N VAL A 214 -7.80 4.82 -15.99
CA VAL A 214 -8.40 5.17 -17.28
C VAL A 214 -7.56 4.65 -18.44
N LEU A 215 -6.23 4.74 -18.34
CA LEU A 215 -5.32 4.44 -19.44
C LEU A 215 -4.80 3.00 -19.43
N LEU A 216 -4.77 2.37 -18.26
CA LEU A 216 -4.21 1.02 -18.06
C LEU A 216 -5.30 0.05 -17.59
N SER A 217 -5.03 -1.25 -17.71
CA SER A 217 -5.87 -2.27 -17.10
C SER A 217 -5.88 -2.12 -15.57
N PRO A 218 -6.91 -2.63 -14.86
CA PRO A 218 -6.97 -2.55 -13.40
C PRO A 218 -5.71 -3.05 -12.69
N LEU A 219 -5.12 -4.13 -13.20
CA LEU A 219 -3.90 -4.70 -12.64
C LEU A 219 -2.70 -3.76 -12.83
N GLU A 220 -2.47 -3.28 -14.05
CA GLU A 220 -1.37 -2.35 -14.37
C GLU A 220 -1.50 -1.05 -13.57
N GLY A 221 -2.70 -0.48 -13.52
CA GLY A 221 -3.00 0.73 -12.74
C GLY A 221 -2.74 0.53 -11.25
N PHE A 222 -3.16 -0.61 -10.70
CA PHE A 222 -2.90 -0.97 -9.30
C PHE A 222 -1.40 -1.14 -9.04
N VAL A 223 -0.66 -1.83 -9.92
CA VAL A 223 0.79 -2.03 -9.75
C VAL A 223 1.54 -0.71 -9.79
N LEU A 224 1.20 0.21 -10.71
CA LEU A 224 1.81 1.54 -10.73
C LEU A 224 1.52 2.32 -9.45
N TYR A 225 0.24 2.37 -9.05
CA TYR A 225 -0.16 3.05 -7.82
C TYR A 225 0.59 2.46 -6.60
N PHE A 226 0.53 1.14 -6.45
CA PHE A 226 1.12 0.44 -5.32
C PHE A 226 2.64 0.60 -5.27
N CYS A 227 3.34 0.43 -6.40
CA CYS A 227 4.80 0.44 -6.43
C CYS A 227 5.39 1.85 -6.42
N LEU A 228 4.89 2.76 -7.27
CA LEU A 228 5.53 4.05 -7.52
C LEU A 228 5.03 5.17 -6.61
N HIS A 229 3.81 5.05 -6.08
CA HIS A 229 3.23 6.05 -5.19
C HIS A 229 3.22 5.55 -3.75
N HIS A 230 2.49 4.47 -3.49
CA HIS A 230 2.27 3.98 -2.13
C HIS A 230 3.55 3.46 -1.48
N SER A 231 4.13 2.41 -2.06
CA SER A 231 5.28 1.71 -1.46
C SER A 231 6.54 2.56 -1.42
N LEU A 232 6.80 3.35 -2.47
CA LEU A 232 7.96 4.23 -2.49
C LEU A 232 7.85 5.32 -1.41
N ARG A 233 6.66 5.90 -1.20
CA ARG A 233 6.45 6.88 -0.13
C ARG A 233 6.71 6.27 1.23
N HIS A 234 6.10 5.12 1.53
CA HIS A 234 6.34 4.41 2.78
C HIS A 234 7.82 4.09 2.98
N SER A 235 8.50 3.60 1.94
CA SER A 235 9.94 3.32 1.97
C SER A 235 10.78 4.56 2.29
N GLN A 236 10.40 5.74 1.77
CA GLN A 236 11.07 7.01 2.08
C GLN A 236 10.86 7.43 3.54
N GLU A 237 9.63 7.33 4.04
CA GLU A 237 9.26 7.68 5.43
C GLU A 237 9.95 6.73 6.42
N MET A 238 9.90 5.42 6.17
CA MET A 238 10.60 4.41 6.97
C MET A 238 12.12 4.54 6.92
N ALA A 239 12.68 4.86 5.76
CA ALA A 239 14.12 5.10 5.66
C ALA A 239 14.57 6.27 6.54
N GLN A 240 13.80 7.37 6.56
CA GLN A 240 14.10 8.53 7.40
C GLN A 240 13.96 8.21 8.89
N TRP A 241 12.94 7.42 9.26
CA TRP A 241 12.71 7.01 10.65
C TRP A 241 13.78 6.04 11.18
N LEU A 242 14.15 5.03 10.39
CA LEU A 242 15.13 4.01 10.77
C LEU A 242 16.57 4.51 10.73
N PHE A 243 16.88 5.41 9.79
CA PHE A 243 18.25 5.84 9.49
C PHE A 243 18.41 7.37 9.51
N PRO A 244 18.03 8.08 10.58
CA PRO A 244 18.01 9.54 10.61
C PRO A 244 19.39 10.19 10.44
N ASN A 245 20.45 9.47 10.81
CA ASN A 245 21.84 9.96 10.74
C ASN A 245 22.58 9.54 9.45
N GLU A 246 21.93 8.78 8.57
CA GLU A 246 22.55 8.35 7.31
C GLU A 246 22.47 9.44 6.25
N SER A 247 23.55 9.64 5.50
CA SER A 247 23.56 10.60 4.37
C SER A 247 22.63 10.18 3.22
N LYS A 248 22.35 8.87 3.09
CA LYS A 248 21.48 8.29 2.06
C LYS A 248 20.55 7.24 2.69
N PRO A 249 19.55 7.66 3.48
CA PRO A 249 18.70 6.76 4.25
C PRO A 249 17.95 5.76 3.36
N LEU A 250 17.41 6.22 2.22
CA LEU A 250 16.69 5.34 1.29
C LEU A 250 17.59 4.25 0.70
N ARG A 251 18.88 4.55 0.43
CA ARG A 251 19.84 3.53 -0.04
C ARG A 251 20.07 2.47 1.03
N GLN A 252 20.14 2.88 2.29
CA GLN A 252 20.30 1.96 3.42
C GLN A 252 19.05 1.09 3.61
N PHE A 253 17.86 1.67 3.46
CA PHE A 253 16.59 0.94 3.43
C PHE A 253 16.60 -0.18 2.39
N TRP A 254 16.86 0.13 1.11
CA TRP A 254 16.90 -0.89 0.05
C TRP A 254 17.98 -1.95 0.29
N LYS A 255 19.13 -1.57 0.86
CA LYS A 255 20.19 -2.53 1.21
C LYS A 255 19.72 -3.54 2.24
N GLN A 256 18.98 -3.09 3.26
CA GLN A 256 18.48 -3.94 4.34
C GLN A 256 17.20 -4.70 3.99
N ALA A 257 16.38 -4.19 3.07
CA ALA A 257 15.14 -4.84 2.63
C ALA A 257 15.40 -6.10 1.78
N ARG A 258 16.47 -6.09 0.96
CA ARG A 258 16.81 -7.16 -0.01
C ARG A 258 16.69 -8.58 0.52
N PRO A 259 17.26 -8.97 1.68
CA PRO A 259 17.24 -10.36 2.12
C PRO A 259 15.82 -10.88 2.34
N LEU A 260 14.96 -10.09 2.99
CA LEU A 260 13.58 -10.48 3.26
C LEU A 260 12.69 -10.40 2.02
N SER A 261 12.94 -9.43 1.12
CA SER A 261 12.25 -9.40 -0.17
C SER A 261 12.62 -10.59 -1.07
N LEU A 262 13.89 -11.01 -1.07
CA LEU A 262 14.32 -12.22 -1.77
C LEU A 262 13.70 -13.48 -1.13
N ALA A 263 13.65 -13.56 0.19
CA ALA A 263 12.99 -14.66 0.89
C ALA A 263 11.49 -14.73 0.55
N ALA A 264 10.80 -13.59 0.53
CA ALA A 264 9.39 -13.50 0.11
C ALA A 264 9.20 -13.96 -1.34
N MET A 265 10.11 -13.57 -2.25
CA MET A 265 10.07 -14.02 -3.64
C MET A 265 10.31 -15.53 -3.79
N VAL A 266 11.23 -16.11 -3.00
CA VAL A 266 11.43 -17.57 -2.96
C VAL A 266 10.19 -18.29 -2.43
N MET A 267 9.55 -17.75 -1.38
CA MET A 267 8.28 -18.29 -0.87
C MET A 267 7.16 -18.19 -1.90
N ALA A 268 7.05 -17.08 -2.62
CA ALA A 268 6.08 -16.89 -3.70
C ALA A 268 6.31 -17.91 -4.83
N LEU A 269 7.56 -18.11 -5.25
CA LEU A 269 7.92 -19.12 -6.24
C LEU A 269 7.56 -20.54 -5.77
N PHE A 270 7.84 -20.85 -4.50
CA PHE A 270 7.45 -22.12 -3.92
C PHE A 270 5.92 -22.28 -3.95
N ALA A 271 5.16 -21.31 -3.44
CA ALA A 271 3.70 -21.33 -3.47
C ALA A 271 3.16 -21.56 -4.89
N TRP A 272 3.73 -20.89 -5.89
CA TRP A 272 3.34 -21.06 -7.29
C TRP A 272 3.55 -22.48 -7.82
N ILE A 273 4.68 -23.13 -7.50
CA ILE A 273 4.98 -24.51 -7.93
C ILE A 273 3.98 -25.53 -7.35
N TRP A 274 3.46 -25.25 -6.15
CA TRP A 274 2.52 -26.12 -5.45
C TRP A 274 1.04 -25.83 -5.77
N LEU A 275 0.74 -24.80 -6.57
CA LEU A 275 -0.62 -24.55 -7.01
C LEU A 275 -1.10 -25.63 -8.01
N PRO A 276 -2.36 -26.11 -7.89
CA PRO A 276 -2.96 -27.04 -8.85
C PRO A 276 -3.03 -26.48 -10.27
N ASN A 277 -3.31 -25.17 -10.39
CA ASN A 277 -3.30 -24.45 -11.66
C ASN A 277 -2.13 -23.45 -11.67
N ARG A 278 -1.14 -23.71 -12.54
CA ARG A 278 0.08 -22.91 -12.66
C ARG A 278 0.04 -21.89 -13.80
N ALA A 279 -1.10 -21.72 -14.46
CA ALA A 279 -1.24 -20.69 -15.49
C ALA A 279 -0.80 -19.34 -14.91
N LEU A 280 0.14 -18.67 -15.58
CA LEU A 280 0.80 -17.47 -15.06
C LEU A 280 -0.21 -16.37 -14.71
N GLU A 281 -1.26 -16.25 -15.51
CA GLU A 281 -2.34 -15.29 -15.31
C GLU A 281 -3.10 -15.59 -14.01
N TRP A 282 -3.66 -16.79 -13.86
CA TRP A 282 -4.53 -17.13 -12.74
C TRP A 282 -3.76 -17.47 -11.46
N GLY A 283 -2.76 -18.35 -11.56
CA GLY A 283 -1.93 -18.77 -10.42
C GLY A 283 -0.99 -17.66 -9.97
N GLY A 284 -0.48 -16.83 -10.90
CA GLY A 284 0.33 -15.66 -10.54
C GLY A 284 -0.47 -14.61 -9.77
N LEU A 285 -1.71 -14.32 -10.20
CA LEU A 285 -2.61 -13.43 -9.45
C LEU A 285 -2.89 -13.93 -8.04
N GLN A 286 -3.16 -15.24 -7.87
CA GLN A 286 -3.37 -15.83 -6.55
C GLN A 286 -2.14 -15.66 -5.65
N VAL A 287 -0.96 -16.03 -6.13
CA VAL A 287 0.30 -15.92 -5.37
C VAL A 287 0.58 -14.47 -4.99
N ILE A 288 0.41 -13.54 -5.93
CA ILE A 288 0.67 -12.12 -5.69
C ILE A 288 -0.35 -11.55 -4.70
N PHE A 289 -1.65 -11.63 -4.96
CA PHE A 289 -2.64 -10.94 -4.13
C PHE A 289 -2.92 -11.62 -2.80
N ILE A 290 -2.98 -12.95 -2.75
CA ILE A 290 -3.11 -13.68 -1.47
C ILE A 290 -1.82 -13.56 -0.68
N GLY A 291 -0.66 -13.62 -1.33
CA GLY A 291 0.64 -13.39 -0.69
C GLY A 291 0.78 -11.97 -0.13
N LEU A 292 0.38 -10.95 -0.90
CA LEU A 292 0.30 -9.57 -0.44
C LEU A 292 -0.64 -9.47 0.76
N ALA A 293 -1.86 -10.00 0.69
CA ALA A 293 -2.80 -9.99 1.82
C ALA A 293 -2.23 -10.65 3.09
N ALA A 294 -1.55 -11.78 2.93
CA ALA A 294 -0.92 -12.53 4.02
C ALA A 294 0.26 -11.78 4.66
N LEU A 295 0.93 -10.88 3.93
CA LEU A 295 1.98 -10.00 4.45
C LEU A 295 1.42 -8.68 4.99
N THR A 296 0.35 -8.15 4.39
CA THR A 296 -0.26 -6.87 4.76
C THR A 296 -0.85 -6.92 6.17
N LEU A 297 -1.54 -7.99 6.57
CA LEU A 297 -2.15 -8.03 7.90
C LEU A 297 -1.10 -7.98 9.03
N PRO A 298 -0.06 -8.84 9.06
CA PRO A 298 1.02 -8.72 10.04
C PRO A 298 1.65 -7.32 10.06
N HIS A 299 1.89 -6.73 8.89
CA HIS A 299 2.44 -5.37 8.74
C HIS A 299 1.54 -4.30 9.38
N VAL A 300 0.26 -4.24 9.00
CA VAL A 300 -0.69 -3.24 9.52
C VAL A 300 -0.89 -3.39 11.02
N VAL A 301 -1.07 -4.62 11.52
CA VAL A 301 -1.22 -4.88 12.95
C VAL A 301 0.02 -4.44 13.71
N LEU A 302 1.22 -4.75 13.20
CA LEU A 302 2.47 -4.32 13.82
C LEU A 302 2.59 -2.80 13.89
N HIS A 303 2.32 -2.11 12.77
CA HIS A 303 2.38 -0.66 12.71
C HIS A 303 1.38 -0.02 13.69
N TRP A 304 0.14 -0.51 13.74
CA TRP A 304 -0.85 -0.03 14.68
C TRP A 304 -0.43 -0.24 16.16
N LEU A 305 0.13 -1.41 16.49
CA LEU A 305 0.64 -1.71 17.84
C LEU A 305 1.79 -0.80 18.26
N VAL A 306 2.66 -0.41 17.33
CA VAL A 306 3.89 0.35 17.62
C VAL A 306 3.67 1.86 17.54
N PHE A 307 3.05 2.34 16.46
CA PHE A 307 2.91 3.76 16.15
C PHE A 307 1.58 4.37 16.58
N ASP A 308 0.49 3.61 16.67
CA ASP A 308 -0.79 4.21 17.08
C ASP A 308 -1.07 4.00 18.57
N LEU A 309 -0.73 2.83 19.12
CA LEU A 309 -0.96 2.54 20.53
C LEU A 309 0.17 2.95 21.48
N ARG A 310 1.44 2.81 21.07
CA ARG A 310 2.59 2.94 21.98
C ARG A 310 3.37 4.23 21.83
N ARG A 311 3.40 4.80 20.63
CA ARG A 311 4.07 6.05 20.32
C ARG A 311 3.20 6.79 19.32
N PRO A 312 2.10 7.45 19.75
CA PRO A 312 1.34 8.28 18.82
C PRO A 312 2.36 9.09 18.03
N LEU A 313 2.40 8.87 16.72
CA LEU A 313 3.39 9.49 15.86
C LEU A 313 3.50 10.96 16.27
N PRO A 314 4.71 11.57 16.34
CA PRO A 314 4.84 13.00 16.63
C PRO A 314 4.16 13.92 15.58
N VAL A 315 3.41 13.35 14.64
CA VAL A 315 2.38 14.01 13.83
C VAL A 315 1.14 14.42 14.67
N PHE A 316 0.97 13.89 15.88
CA PHE A 316 -0.12 14.22 16.80
C PHE A 316 0.26 15.16 17.95
N SER A 317 1.41 15.83 17.89
CA SER A 317 1.73 16.90 18.83
C SER A 317 1.83 18.23 18.11
N THR A 318 0.86 19.11 18.36
CA THR A 318 1.10 20.56 18.36
C THR A 318 2.43 20.85 19.06
N PRO A 319 3.26 21.79 18.58
CA PRO A 319 4.51 22.14 19.23
C PRO A 319 4.19 22.94 20.50
N GLU A 320 3.85 22.25 21.59
CA GLU A 320 3.88 22.71 22.98
C GLU A 320 3.31 21.62 23.88
N ARG A 321 4.12 20.61 24.17
CA ARG A 321 4.12 19.95 25.47
C ARG A 321 5.46 19.24 25.63
N GLU A 322 6.36 19.87 26.35
CA GLU A 322 7.57 19.24 26.87
C GLU A 322 7.17 17.98 27.65
N PHE A 323 7.40 16.82 27.08
CA PHE A 323 7.34 15.56 27.82
C PHE A 323 8.70 15.38 28.51
N SER A 324 8.81 15.95 29.70
CA SER A 324 9.95 15.78 30.60
C SER A 324 10.03 14.31 31.06
N TRP A 325 11.09 13.61 30.67
CA TRP A 325 11.46 12.26 31.12
C TRP A 325 12.10 12.28 32.51
N ASN A 326 11.40 12.80 33.51
CA ASN A 326 11.80 12.62 34.90
C ASN A 326 10.78 11.72 35.59
N HIS A 327 11.24 10.52 35.94
CA HIS A 327 10.71 9.54 36.89
C HIS A 327 10.43 8.16 36.31
N ILE A 328 11.50 7.40 36.00
CA ILE A 328 11.64 6.03 36.51
C ILE A 328 13.10 5.83 36.93
N SER A 329 13.39 6.23 38.16
CA SER A 329 14.53 5.74 38.93
C SER A 329 13.99 5.13 40.21
N ARG A 330 13.92 3.80 40.22
CA ARG A 330 14.29 2.87 41.31
C ARG A 330 13.83 1.46 40.98
#